data_AF-X1C232-F1
#
_entry.id   AF-X1C232-F1
#
_cell.length_a   1.000
_cell.length_b   1.000
_cell.length_c   1.000
_cell.angle_alpha   90.00
_cell.angle_beta   90.00
_cell.angle_gamma   90.00
#
_symmetry.space_group_name_H-M   'P 1'
#
loop_
_entity.id
_entity.type
_entity.pdbx_description
1 polymer ?
#
loop_
_entity_poly.entity_id
_entity_poly.type
_entity_poly.pdbx_seq_one_letter_code
_entity_poly.pdbx_strand_id
1 'polypeptide(L)' 'EKVNQGDPAPDIQLTDLYGKPVNLSETWNQGNNALLIFLRHLG' A
#
# COMPACT_ATOMS: atom_id res chain seq x y z
N GLU A 1 -12.34 4.49 6.29
CA GLU A 1 -12.48 3.65 7.49
C GLU A 1 -11.14 3.55 8.21
N LYS A 2 -11.14 3.30 9.52
CA LYS A 2 -9.91 3.09 10.30
C LYS A 2 -9.51 1.62 10.17
N VAL A 3 -8.28 1.34 9.74
CA VAL A 3 -7.74 -0.02 9.64
C VAL A 3 -7.34 -0.50 11.05
N ASN A 4 -7.74 -1.71 11.43
CA ASN A 4 -7.35 -2.35 12.68
C ASN A 4 -6.43 -3.55 12.44
N GLN A 5 -5.73 -3.98 13.48
CA GLN A 5 -4.88 -5.17 13.40
C GLN A 5 -5.74 -6.42 13.16
N GLY A 6 -5.32 -7.23 12.19
CA GLY A 6 -6.04 -8.45 11.81
C GLY A 6 -7.08 -8.24 10.71
N ASP A 7 -7.46 -6.99 10.43
CA ASP A 7 -8.27 -6.68 9.24
C ASP A 7 -7.44 -7.00 7.99
N PRO A 8 -8.09 -7.45 6.90
CA PRO A 8 -7.44 -7.50 5.60
C PRO A 8 -6.83 -6.14 5.26
N ALA A 9 -5.61 -6.14 4.74
CA ALA A 9 -5.00 -4.91 4.25
C ALA A 9 -5.91 -4.31 3.16
N PRO A 10 -6.23 -3.01 3.22
CA PRO A 10 -7.08 -2.39 2.21
C PRO A 10 -6.38 -2.39 0.86
N ASP A 11 -7.12 -2.75 -0.19
CA ASP A 11 -6.60 -2.66 -1.54
C ASP A 11 -6.78 -1.23 -2.08
N ILE A 12 -5.71 -0.45 -1.99
CA ILE A 12 -5.67 0.94 -2.41
C ILE A 12 -4.86 1.03 -3.69
N GLN A 13 -5.36 1.78 -4.68
CA GLN A 13 -4.59 2.16 -5.84
C GLN A 13 -3.75 3.39 -5.52
N LEU A 14 -2.44 3.28 -5.70
CA LEU A 14 -1.48 4.36 -5.57
C LEU A 14 -0.86 4.66 -6.94
N THR A 15 -0.25 5.84 -7.06
CA THR A 15 0.53 6.21 -8.24
C THR A 15 2.01 6.10 -7.90
N ASP A 16 2.77 5.38 -8.72
CA ASP A 16 4.21 5.26 -8.55
C ASP A 16 4.97 6.51 -9.02
N LEU A 17 6.30 6.49 -8.87
CA LEU A 17 7.18 7.59 -9.27
C LEU A 17 7.18 7.88 -10.78
N TYR A 18 6.63 6.98 -11.60
CA TYR A 18 6.53 7.10 -13.05
C TYR A 18 5.11 7.44 -13.51
N GLY A 19 4.19 7.71 -12.58
CA GLY A 19 2.80 8.01 -12.90
C GLY A 19 1.94 6.78 -13.21
N LYS A 20 2.43 5.56 -12.97
CA LYS A 20 1.67 4.34 -13.21
C LYS A 20 0.80 3.99 -12.01
N PRO A 21 -0.45 3.56 -12.23
CA PRO A 21 -1.28 3.03 -11.15
C PRO A 21 -0.73 1.68 -10.69
N VAL A 22 -0.68 1.49 -9.37
CA VAL A 22 -0.27 0.25 -8.70
C VAL A 22 -1.31 -0.06 -7.63
N ASN A 23 -1.90 -1.25 -7.66
CA ASN A 23 -2.74 -1.71 -6.56
C ASN A 23 -1.85 -2.30 -5.47
N LEU A 24 -2.09 -1.92 -4.21
CA LEU A 24 -1.31 -2.43 -3.09
C LEU A 24 -1.36 -3.96 -3.01
N SER A 25 -2.49 -4.59 -3.36
CA SER A 25 -2.63 -6.05 -3.32
C SER A 25 -1.62 -6.80 -4.18
N GLU A 26 -1.15 -6.20 -5.27
CA GLU A 26 -0.12 -6.78 -6.14
C GLU A 26 1.19 -7.08 -5.39
N THR A 27 1.45 -6.37 -4.28
CA THR A 27 2.69 -6.52 -3.50
C THR A 27 2.70 -7.74 -2.56
N TRP A 28 1.54 -8.21 -2.09
CA TRP A 28 1.44 -9.36 -1.17
C TRP A 28 0.71 -10.58 -1.75
N ASN A 29 0.02 -10.44 -2.90
CA ASN A 29 -0.67 -11.55 -3.58
C ASN A 29 0.28 -12.68 -4.03
N GLN A 30 1.59 -12.43 -4.04
CA GLN A 30 2.61 -13.45 -4.32
C GLN A 30 3.05 -14.24 -3.07
N GLY A 31 2.37 -14.07 -1.94
CA GLY A 31 2.69 -14.74 -0.67
C GLY A 31 3.84 -14.09 0.10
N ASN A 32 4.25 -12.89 -0.31
CA ASN A 32 5.32 -12.14 0.34
C ASN A 32 4.74 -11.19 1.41
N ASN A 33 5.46 -11.06 2.52
CA ASN A 33 5.18 -10.03 3.52
C ASN A 33 5.66 -8.68 2.99
N ALA A 34 4.84 -7.64 3.15
CA ALA A 34 5.17 -6.28 2.75
C ALA A 34 5.18 -5.34 3.97
N LEU A 35 6.14 -4.40 3.99
CA LEU A 35 6.17 -3.29 4.94
C LEU A 35 5.96 -1.99 4.16
N LEU A 36 4.93 -1.23 4.53
CA LEU A 36 4.63 0.07 3.93
C LEU A 36 5.09 1.19 4.87
N ILE A 37 5.81 2.17 4.33
CA ILE A 37 6.29 3.34 5.07
C ILE A 37 5.75 4.59 4.39
N PHE A 38 4.93 5.35 5.12
CA PHE A 38 4.40 6.63 4.65
C PHE A 38 5.32 7.76 5.10
N LEU A 39 6.00 8.40 4.14
CA LEU A 39 6.83 9.56 4.40
C LEU A 39 6.01 10.82 4.21
N ARG A 40 5.95 11.67 5.24
CA ARG A 40 5.36 13.00 5.12
C ARG A 40 6.41 13.96 4.58
N HIS A 41 6.15 14.58 3.44
CA HIS A 41 6.93 15.72 3.01
C HIS A 41 6.59 16.92 3.89
N LEU A 42 7.55 17.38 4.70
CA LEU A 42 7.46 18.63 5.45
C LEU A 42 8.03 19.73 4.56
N GLY A 43 7.19 20.27 3.67
CA GLY A 43 7.46 21.52 2.99
C GLY A 43 7.22 22.69 3.92
#